data_AF-A0A832G4I1-F1
#
_entry.id   AF-A0A832G4I1-F1
#
_cell.length_a   1.000
_cell.length_b   1.000
_cell.length_c   1.000
_cell.angle_alpha   90.00
_cell.angle_beta   90.00
_cell.angle_gamma   90.00
#
_symmetry.space_group_name_H-M   'P 1'
#
loop_
_entity.id
_entity.type
_entity.pdbx_description
1 polymer ?
#
loop_
_entity_poly.entity_id
_entity_poly.type
_entity_poly.pdbx_seq_one_letter_code
_entity_poly.pdbx_strand_id
1 'polypeptide(L)'
;MTRHRHLVEWVKNLLGALELPKPSPERIRTHITIVERETILPVKIVLIAFLAKELTQTKWLAEPTTMLDVTIEFILSLFWAYLGFTAILTIPLLFSHKIPVKVLQYIVFSICLADAVFVSALALMTGGYDSALFWVLVGLVIRNAITLPYLIPQITANGVVIALYLIMGWLDIEITTSTAEMYDEITQRALGLFLPDTIADTLLLRVVILSLTAVCGLLLKALVEKQRITTEEAREFAARQAELKTASTIGGKIAHRIKNPLATINNCAFILERKLYQPKRALTLCTSHSRGSR
;
A
#
# COMPACT_ATOMS: atom_id res chain seq x y z
N MET A 1 -9.50 -7.07 33.32
CA MET A 1 -8.96 -8.11 32.40
C MET A 1 -9.80 -8.37 31.14
N THR A 2 -11.12 -8.15 31.15
CA THR A 2 -12.04 -8.43 30.03
C THR A 2 -11.96 -7.45 28.85
N ARG A 3 -11.66 -6.17 29.10
CA ARG A 3 -11.57 -5.12 28.06
C ARG A 3 -10.41 -5.30 27.07
N HIS A 4 -9.29 -5.89 27.50
CA HIS A 4 -8.13 -6.16 26.64
C HIS A 4 -8.41 -7.27 25.60
N ARG A 5 -9.14 -8.33 25.99
CA ARG A 5 -9.51 -9.41 25.05
C ARG A 5 -10.42 -8.88 23.94
N HIS A 6 -11.42 -8.07 24.29
CA HIS A 6 -12.36 -7.52 23.31
C HIS A 6 -11.70 -6.61 22.27
N LEU A 7 -10.70 -5.83 22.68
CA LEU A 7 -9.88 -5.00 21.78
C LEU A 7 -9.01 -5.85 20.86
N VAL A 8 -8.39 -6.92 21.38
CA VAL A 8 -7.58 -7.84 20.58
C VAL A 8 -8.44 -8.62 19.59
N GLU A 9 -9.62 -9.10 19.99
CA GLU A 9 -10.58 -9.76 19.11
C GLU A 9 -11.08 -8.80 18.03
N TRP A 10 -11.40 -7.55 18.40
CA TRP A 10 -11.85 -6.54 17.45
C TRP A 10 -10.74 -6.19 16.43
N VAL A 11 -9.50 -5.99 16.89
CA VAL A 11 -8.34 -5.76 16.01
C VAL A 11 -8.08 -6.98 15.11
N LYS A 12 -8.17 -8.20 15.64
CA LYS A 12 -8.03 -9.43 14.84
C LYS A 12 -9.14 -9.57 13.80
N ASN A 13 -10.39 -9.25 14.16
CA ASN A 13 -11.52 -9.29 13.22
C ASN A 13 -11.39 -8.19 12.16
N LEU A 14 -10.85 -7.02 12.52
CA LEU A 14 -10.61 -5.93 11.59
C LEU A 14 -9.43 -6.24 10.65
N LEU A 15 -8.37 -6.87 11.16
CA LEU A 15 -7.25 -7.39 10.37
C LEU A 15 -7.66 -8.59 9.49
N GLY A 16 -8.54 -9.46 9.99
CA GLY A 16 -9.12 -10.59 9.25
C GLY A 16 -10.09 -10.15 8.16
N ALA A 17 -10.90 -9.11 8.42
CA ALA A 17 -11.69 -8.44 7.40
C ALA A 17 -10.83 -7.69 6.36
N LEU A 18 -9.54 -7.51 6.65
CA LEU A 18 -8.50 -6.97 5.76
C LEU A 18 -7.64 -8.06 5.10
N GLU A 19 -8.01 -9.35 5.17
CA GLU A 19 -7.36 -10.41 4.40
C GLU A 19 -7.62 -10.20 2.90
N LEU A 20 -6.85 -9.28 2.34
CA LEU A 20 -6.83 -8.96 0.94
C LEU A 20 -6.08 -10.09 0.22
N PRO A 21 -6.54 -10.54 -0.96
CA PRO A 21 -5.83 -11.50 -1.78
C PRO A 21 -4.37 -11.05 -1.96
N LYS A 22 -3.45 -11.98 -1.68
CA LYS A 22 -2.01 -11.71 -1.72
C LYS A 22 -1.62 -11.18 -3.11
N PRO A 23 -1.02 -9.98 -3.22
CA PRO A 23 -0.65 -9.43 -4.50
C PRO A 23 0.34 -10.33 -5.24
N SER A 24 0.22 -10.41 -6.56
CA SER A 24 1.10 -11.24 -7.39
C SER A 24 2.57 -10.84 -7.21
N PRO A 25 3.52 -11.79 -7.25
CA PRO A 25 4.93 -11.51 -7.00
C PRO A 25 5.52 -10.50 -8.00
N GLU A 26 5.07 -10.55 -9.26
CA GLU A 26 5.48 -9.59 -10.29
C GLU A 26 5.02 -8.17 -9.98
N ARG A 27 3.77 -8.00 -9.53
CA ARG A 27 3.23 -6.70 -9.12
C ARG A 27 4.03 -6.10 -7.97
N ILE A 28 4.37 -6.90 -6.96
CA ILE A 28 5.17 -6.44 -5.82
C ILE A 28 6.56 -5.97 -6.28
N ARG A 29 7.20 -6.72 -7.18
CA ARG A 29 8.49 -6.32 -7.75
C ARG A 29 8.40 -4.97 -8.47
N THR A 30 7.39 -4.80 -9.32
CA THR A 30 7.20 -3.56 -10.09
C THR A 30 6.95 -2.39 -9.14
N HIS A 31 6.06 -2.55 -8.15
CA HIS A 31 5.79 -1.53 -7.13
C HIS A 31 7.06 -1.11 -6.40
N ILE A 32 7.81 -2.07 -5.86
CA ILE A 32 9.05 -1.78 -5.14
C ILE A 32 10.07 -1.10 -6.06
N THR A 33 10.21 -1.55 -7.30
CA THR A 33 11.19 -0.98 -8.22
C THR A 33 10.85 0.49 -8.54
N ILE A 34 9.59 0.80 -8.84
CA ILE A 34 9.17 2.18 -9.14
C ILE A 34 9.32 3.08 -7.89
N VAL A 35 8.82 2.61 -6.75
CA VAL A 35 8.82 3.42 -5.52
C VAL A 35 10.22 3.58 -4.95
N GLU A 36 10.94 2.49 -4.71
CA GLU A 36 12.26 2.56 -4.06
C GLU A 36 13.37 2.95 -5.03
N ARG A 37 13.51 2.25 -6.17
CA ARG A 37 14.65 2.47 -7.08
C ARG A 37 14.51 3.76 -7.87
N GLU A 38 13.32 4.06 -8.38
CA GLU A 38 13.13 5.16 -9.33
C GLU A 38 12.72 6.48 -8.66
N THR A 39 12.12 6.43 -7.47
CA THR A 39 11.65 7.64 -6.77
C THR A 39 12.47 7.94 -5.51
N ILE A 40 12.56 6.99 -4.57
CA ILE A 40 13.14 7.26 -3.24
C ILE A 40 14.68 7.30 -3.28
N LEU A 41 15.30 6.39 -4.02
CA LEU A 41 16.76 6.28 -4.08
C LEU A 41 17.43 7.57 -4.61
N PRO A 42 16.95 8.22 -5.70
CA PRO A 42 17.46 9.52 -6.11
C PRO A 42 17.32 10.61 -5.02
N VAL A 43 16.15 10.71 -4.39
CA VAL A 43 15.91 11.66 -3.29
C VAL A 43 16.88 11.41 -2.13
N LYS A 44 17.09 10.13 -1.79
CA LYS A 44 18.01 9.71 -0.72
C LYS A 44 19.46 10.04 -1.05
N ILE A 45 19.90 9.87 -2.31
CA ILE A 45 21.24 10.27 -2.74
C ILE A 45 21.45 11.76 -2.53
N VAL A 46 20.47 12.59 -2.91
CA VAL A 46 20.56 14.06 -2.73
C VAL A 46 20.61 14.42 -1.24
N LEU A 47 19.76 13.81 -0.42
CA LEU A 47 19.75 14.04 1.03
C LEU A 47 21.06 13.59 1.70
N ILE A 48 21.58 12.41 1.33
CA ILE A 48 22.85 11.90 1.85
C ILE A 48 24.01 12.79 1.41
N ALA A 49 24.03 13.26 0.15
CA ALA A 49 25.06 14.17 -0.32
C ALA A 49 25.02 15.52 0.42
N PHE A 50 23.82 16.04 0.68
CA PHE A 50 23.63 17.23 1.51
C PHE A 50 24.12 17.00 2.95
N LEU A 51 23.69 15.92 3.60
CA LEU A 51 24.13 15.58 4.96
C LEU A 51 25.64 15.34 5.03
N ALA A 52 26.23 14.65 4.06
CA ALA A 52 27.68 14.43 3.99
C ALA A 52 28.42 15.75 3.92
N LYS A 53 27.95 16.68 3.08
CA LYS A 53 28.54 18.02 2.97
C LYS A 53 28.43 18.78 4.29
N GLU A 54 27.25 18.85 4.88
CA GLU A 54 27.04 19.60 6.12
C GLU A 54 27.78 18.97 7.32
N LEU A 55 27.85 17.64 7.42
CA LEU A 55 28.57 16.97 8.50
C LEU A 55 30.10 17.04 8.36
N THR A 56 30.64 17.23 7.14
CA THR A 56 32.10 17.26 6.90
C THR A 56 32.68 18.65 6.74
N GLN A 57 31.92 19.62 6.22
CA GLN A 57 32.42 20.96 5.90
C GLN A 57 32.08 21.99 6.96
N THR A 58 30.97 21.82 7.67
CA THR A 58 30.48 22.83 8.58
C THR A 58 31.22 22.68 9.91
N LYS A 59 31.99 23.71 10.29
CA LYS A 59 32.55 23.93 11.64
C LYS A 59 31.44 24.14 12.68
N TRP A 60 30.44 23.26 12.72
CA TRP A 60 29.27 23.37 13.59
C TRP A 60 29.65 23.22 15.08
N LEU A 61 30.89 22.82 15.37
CA LEU A 61 31.37 22.43 16.69
C LEU A 61 32.75 23.03 17.02
N ALA A 62 33.05 24.21 16.47
CA ALA A 62 34.34 24.89 16.64
C ALA A 62 34.45 25.67 17.96
N GLU A 63 33.86 25.18 19.05
CA GLU A 63 34.28 25.56 20.41
C GLU A 63 34.58 24.31 21.23
N PRO A 64 35.84 24.15 21.70
CA PRO A 64 36.29 22.93 22.33
C PRO A 64 35.79 22.86 23.77
N THR A 65 34.73 22.10 23.99
CA THR A 65 34.47 21.46 25.29
C THR A 65 34.54 19.96 25.08
N THR A 66 35.29 19.28 25.95
CA THR A 66 35.69 17.86 25.81
C THR A 66 34.53 16.86 25.68
N MET A 67 33.29 17.23 26.03
CA MET A 67 32.11 16.38 25.80
C MET A 67 31.53 16.49 24.38
N LEU A 68 31.77 17.63 23.71
CA LEU A 68 31.26 17.89 22.36
C LEU A 68 31.98 17.00 21.34
N ASP A 69 33.30 16.84 21.45
CA ASP A 69 34.11 16.03 20.53
C ASP A 69 33.65 14.56 20.45
N VAL A 70 33.33 13.95 21.61
CA VAL A 70 32.84 12.56 21.68
C VAL A 70 31.49 12.41 20.96
N THR A 71 30.64 13.44 21.04
CA THR A 71 29.32 13.48 20.41
C THR A 71 29.46 13.57 18.88
N ILE A 72 30.43 14.35 18.38
CA ILE A 72 30.70 14.49 16.94
C ILE A 72 31.26 13.21 16.34
N GLU A 73 32.24 12.61 17.00
CA GLU A 73 32.87 11.38 16.56
C GLU A 73 31.82 10.26 16.45
N PHE A 74 30.92 10.19 17.43
CA PHE A 74 29.80 9.27 17.38
C PHE A 74 28.85 9.55 16.21
N ILE A 75 28.46 10.80 15.94
CA ILE A 75 27.61 11.17 14.79
C ILE A 75 28.26 10.76 13.48
N LEU A 76 29.54 11.07 13.28
CA LEU A 76 30.26 10.76 12.05
C LEU A 76 30.40 9.24 11.87
N SER A 77 30.77 8.52 12.93
CA SER A 77 30.85 7.06 12.91
C SER A 77 29.50 6.43 12.55
N LEU A 78 28.42 6.91 13.18
CA LEU A 78 27.06 6.47 12.89
C LEU A 78 26.66 6.77 11.43
N PHE A 79 26.99 7.96 10.91
CA PHE A 79 26.71 8.35 9.53
C PHE A 79 27.41 7.44 8.53
N TRP A 80 28.71 7.18 8.70
CA TRP A 80 29.46 6.29 7.80
C TRP A 80 28.99 4.84 7.91
N ALA A 81 28.67 4.36 9.11
CA ALA A 81 28.08 3.04 9.31
C ALA A 81 26.73 2.90 8.60
N TYR A 82 25.87 3.92 8.75
CA TYR A 82 24.58 4.00 8.05
C TYR A 82 24.77 4.03 6.53
N LEU A 83 25.70 4.83 6.01
CA LEU A 83 25.98 4.91 4.58
C LEU A 83 26.47 3.57 4.02
N GLY A 84 27.40 2.91 4.70
CA GLY A 84 27.89 1.59 4.31
C GLY A 84 26.77 0.54 4.30
N PHE A 85 25.99 0.47 5.38
CA PHE A 85 24.88 -0.46 5.50
C PHE A 85 23.81 -0.23 4.42
N THR A 86 23.39 1.02 4.21
CA THR A 86 22.40 1.36 3.20
C THR A 86 22.92 1.14 1.79
N ALA A 87 24.20 1.41 1.49
CA ALA A 87 24.81 1.10 0.20
C ALA A 87 24.77 -0.40 -0.10
N ILE A 88 25.15 -1.25 0.88
CA ILE A 88 25.11 -2.71 0.76
C ILE A 88 23.69 -3.21 0.44
N LEU A 89 22.68 -2.68 1.14
CA LEU A 89 21.28 -3.06 0.90
C LEU A 89 20.73 -2.52 -0.42
N THR A 90 21.26 -1.41 -0.91
CA THR A 90 20.77 -0.74 -2.12
C THR A 90 21.34 -1.33 -3.41
N ILE A 91 22.56 -1.89 -3.39
CA ILE A 91 23.15 -2.54 -4.57
C ILE A 91 22.25 -3.64 -5.16
N PRO A 92 21.70 -4.58 -4.37
CA PRO A 92 20.75 -5.57 -4.87
C PRO A 92 19.49 -4.97 -5.54
N LEU A 93 19.01 -3.81 -5.06
CA LEU A 93 17.86 -3.12 -5.66
C LEU A 93 18.13 -2.67 -7.10
N LEU A 94 19.38 -2.38 -7.47
CA LEU A 94 19.76 -2.06 -8.85
C LEU A 94 19.57 -3.26 -9.79
N PHE A 95 19.77 -4.48 -9.28
CA PHE A 95 19.60 -5.73 -10.00
C PHE A 95 18.27 -6.42 -9.69
N SER A 96 17.23 -5.62 -9.37
CA SER A 96 15.95 -6.12 -8.86
C SER A 96 15.32 -7.22 -9.71
N HIS A 97 15.54 -7.28 -11.03
CA HIS A 97 14.99 -8.32 -11.90
C HIS A 97 15.49 -9.74 -11.57
N LYS A 98 16.74 -9.90 -11.11
CA LYS A 98 17.36 -11.20 -10.84
C LYS A 98 17.09 -11.74 -9.43
N ILE A 99 16.52 -10.93 -8.55
CA ILE A 99 16.40 -11.24 -7.12
C ILE A 99 15.02 -11.78 -6.79
N PRO A 100 14.88 -12.80 -5.94
CA PRO A 100 13.57 -13.27 -5.50
C PRO A 100 12.83 -12.17 -4.71
N VAL A 101 11.52 -12.05 -4.95
CA VAL A 101 10.67 -10.98 -4.40
C VAL A 101 10.68 -10.94 -2.86
N LYS A 102 10.85 -12.10 -2.20
CA LYS A 102 10.99 -12.16 -0.73
C LYS A 102 12.25 -11.44 -0.23
N VAL A 103 13.39 -11.63 -0.91
CA VAL A 103 14.65 -10.97 -0.54
C VAL A 103 14.52 -9.46 -0.74
N LEU A 104 13.89 -9.04 -1.84
CA LEU A 104 13.63 -7.62 -2.11
C LEU A 104 12.81 -6.96 -0.99
N GLN A 105 11.79 -7.66 -0.46
CA GLN A 105 11.00 -7.14 0.66
C GLN A 105 11.80 -7.02 1.94
N TYR A 106 12.62 -8.02 2.28
CA TYR A 106 13.49 -7.95 3.46
C TYR A 106 14.49 -6.80 3.36
N ILE A 107 15.09 -6.61 2.18
CA ILE A 107 16.00 -5.50 1.92
C ILE A 107 15.32 -4.16 2.19
N VAL A 108 14.17 -3.94 1.56
CA VAL A 108 13.43 -2.68 1.69
C VAL A 108 12.97 -2.44 3.13
N PHE A 109 12.50 -3.49 3.81
CA PHE A 109 12.15 -3.42 5.23
C PHE A 109 13.36 -3.04 6.09
N SER A 110 14.52 -3.69 5.88
CA SER A 110 15.76 -3.37 6.58
C SER A 110 16.25 -1.94 6.32
N ILE A 111 16.09 -1.42 5.10
CA ILE A 111 16.38 0.00 4.80
C ILE A 111 15.47 0.92 5.61
N CYS A 112 14.16 0.62 5.69
CA CYS A 112 13.23 1.42 6.47
C CYS A 112 13.60 1.46 7.97
N LEU A 113 14.04 0.32 8.53
CA LEU A 113 14.50 0.25 9.92
C LEU A 113 15.80 1.04 10.13
N ALA A 114 16.77 0.90 9.22
CA ALA A 114 18.02 1.64 9.31
C ALA A 114 17.78 3.16 9.24
N ASP A 115 16.86 3.61 8.38
CA ASP A 115 16.48 5.01 8.26
C ASP A 115 15.84 5.53 9.55
N ALA A 116 14.95 4.74 10.17
CA ALA A 116 14.33 5.09 11.44
C ALA A 116 15.37 5.23 12.58
N VAL A 117 16.30 4.27 12.69
CA VAL A 117 17.36 4.30 13.71
C VAL A 117 18.28 5.50 13.50
N PHE A 118 18.75 5.71 12.27
CA PHE A 118 19.67 6.80 11.94
C PHE A 118 19.04 8.17 12.22
N VAL A 119 17.82 8.42 11.74
CA VAL A 119 17.13 9.70 11.95
C VAL A 119 16.80 9.92 13.43
N SER A 120 16.41 8.88 14.17
CA SER A 120 16.12 9.01 15.61
C SER A 120 17.38 9.32 16.43
N ALA A 121 18.50 8.70 16.09
CA ALA A 121 19.79 9.01 16.71
C ALA A 121 20.24 10.44 16.39
N LEU A 122 20.13 10.88 15.13
CA LEU A 122 20.40 12.27 14.79
C LEU A 122 19.46 13.25 15.51
N ALA A 123 18.17 12.91 15.65
CA ALA A 123 17.20 13.72 16.37
C ALA A 123 17.60 13.87 17.85
N LEU A 124 17.99 12.77 18.51
CA LEU A 124 18.52 12.80 19.88
C LEU A 124 19.66 13.82 20.02
N MET A 125 20.60 13.79 19.09
CA MET A 125 21.85 14.58 19.18
C MET A 125 21.70 16.04 18.75
N THR A 126 20.63 16.40 18.04
CA THR A 126 20.42 17.75 17.49
C THR A 126 19.35 18.56 18.23
N GLY A 127 18.76 18.00 19.28
CA GLY A 127 17.72 18.66 20.06
C GLY A 127 16.70 17.71 20.70
N GLY A 128 16.99 16.41 20.77
CA GLY A 128 16.21 15.48 21.56
C GLY A 128 14.74 15.40 21.15
N TYR A 129 13.85 15.49 22.15
CA TYR A 129 12.40 15.43 21.90
C TYR A 129 11.86 16.57 21.04
N ASP A 130 12.50 17.74 21.05
CA ASP A 130 12.06 18.94 20.32
C ASP A 130 12.73 19.12 18.95
N SER A 131 13.69 18.26 18.60
CA SER A 131 14.42 18.34 17.32
C SER A 131 13.51 18.51 16.10
N ALA A 132 13.91 19.38 15.17
CA ALA A 132 13.23 19.60 13.89
C ALA A 132 13.21 18.33 13.02
N LEU A 133 14.11 17.37 13.28
CA LEU A 133 14.15 16.07 12.61
C LEU A 133 12.91 15.21 12.91
N PHE A 134 12.07 15.59 13.87
CA PHE A 134 10.74 15.01 14.05
C PHE A 134 9.93 14.96 12.75
N TRP A 135 9.95 16.02 11.93
CA TRP A 135 9.21 16.04 10.67
C TRP A 135 9.75 15.03 9.65
N VAL A 136 11.05 14.70 9.73
CA VAL A 136 11.64 13.63 8.92
C VAL A 136 11.10 12.27 9.38
N LEU A 137 10.90 12.05 10.68
CA LEU A 137 10.24 10.84 11.19
C LEU A 137 8.80 10.69 10.68
N VAL A 138 8.03 11.80 10.63
CA VAL A 138 6.70 11.81 9.99
C VAL A 138 6.81 11.41 8.51
N GLY A 139 7.77 11.99 7.80
CA GLY A 139 8.08 11.62 6.41
C GLY A 139 8.42 10.14 6.25
N LEU A 140 9.17 9.55 7.20
CA LEU A 140 9.49 8.12 7.20
C LEU A 140 8.24 7.25 7.40
N VAL A 141 7.32 7.64 8.29
CA VAL A 141 6.04 6.93 8.47
C VAL A 141 5.23 6.89 7.17
N ILE A 142 5.18 8.03 6.47
CA ILE A 142 4.51 8.14 5.16
C ILE A 142 5.24 7.28 4.12
N ARG A 143 6.57 7.39 4.03
CA ARG A 143 7.38 6.61 3.09
C ARG A 143 7.22 5.11 3.31
N ASN A 144 7.29 4.63 4.55
CA ASN A 144 7.03 3.23 4.89
C ASN A 144 5.62 2.79 4.44
N ALA A 145 4.63 3.67 4.60
CA ALA A 145 3.26 3.45 4.12
C ALA A 145 3.10 3.55 2.60
N ILE A 146 4.09 3.97 1.82
CA ILE A 146 4.05 3.90 0.35
C ILE A 146 4.86 2.68 -0.11
N THR A 147 6.05 2.53 0.44
CA THR A 147 7.05 1.51 0.10
C THR A 147 6.61 0.08 0.42
N LEU A 148 6.13 -0.18 1.64
CA LEU A 148 5.94 -1.55 2.11
C LEU A 148 4.64 -2.13 1.52
N PRO A 149 4.70 -3.24 0.75
CA PRO A 149 3.54 -3.76 0.03
C PRO A 149 2.56 -4.52 0.93
N TYR A 150 3.00 -4.92 2.13
CA TYR A 150 2.20 -5.71 3.07
C TYR A 150 1.92 -4.94 4.35
N LEU A 151 0.77 -5.25 4.95
CA LEU A 151 0.27 -4.61 6.16
C LEU A 151 1.19 -4.84 7.37
N ILE A 152 1.60 -6.09 7.61
CA ILE A 152 2.39 -6.43 8.80
C ILE A 152 3.76 -5.73 8.80
N PRO A 153 4.59 -5.80 7.75
CA PRO A 153 5.83 -5.02 7.68
C PRO A 153 5.62 -3.51 7.85
N GLN A 154 4.54 -2.95 7.30
CA GLN A 154 4.23 -1.53 7.48
C GLN A 154 3.92 -1.18 8.93
N ILE A 155 3.04 -1.93 9.59
CA ILE A 155 2.71 -1.75 11.00
C ILE A 155 3.98 -1.85 11.84
N THR A 156 4.79 -2.88 11.59
CA THR A 156 6.05 -3.08 12.32
C THR A 156 7.02 -1.92 12.11
N ALA A 157 7.27 -1.50 10.87
CA ALA A 157 8.20 -0.41 10.58
C ALA A 157 7.74 0.93 11.20
N ASN A 158 6.45 1.26 11.09
CA ASN A 158 5.91 2.48 11.68
C ASN A 158 5.86 2.42 13.20
N GLY A 159 5.58 1.24 13.77
CA GLY A 159 5.67 0.99 15.20
C GLY A 159 7.09 1.18 15.73
N VAL A 160 8.11 0.73 14.98
CA VAL A 160 9.51 0.97 15.32
C VAL A 160 9.85 2.46 15.29
N VAL A 161 9.39 3.23 14.30
CA VAL A 161 9.59 4.70 14.26
C VAL A 161 9.00 5.36 15.52
N ILE A 162 7.77 5.00 15.90
CA ILE A 162 7.11 5.55 17.09
C ILE A 162 7.85 5.15 18.36
N ALA A 163 8.25 3.87 18.48
CA ALA A 163 8.99 3.37 19.62
C ALA A 163 10.36 4.05 19.77
N LEU A 164 11.08 4.24 18.66
CA LEU A 164 12.37 4.95 18.67
C LEU A 164 12.19 6.41 19.07
N TYR A 165 11.12 7.09 18.63
CA TYR A 165 10.83 8.45 19.08
C TYR A 165 10.55 8.52 20.60
N LEU A 166 9.82 7.54 21.14
CA LEU A 166 9.59 7.44 22.59
C LEU A 166 10.88 7.17 23.37
N ILE A 167 11.72 6.25 22.90
CA ILE A 167 13.02 5.94 23.51
C ILE A 167 13.93 7.17 23.46
N MET A 168 13.97 7.86 22.32
CA MET A 168 14.72 9.09 22.15
C MET A 168 14.26 10.17 23.15
N GLY A 169 12.95 10.40 23.29
CA GLY A 169 12.43 11.35 24.28
C GLY A 169 12.72 10.96 25.72
N TRP A 170 12.66 9.67 26.04
CA TRP A 170 13.04 9.15 27.36
C TRP A 170 14.53 9.34 27.65
N LEU A 171 15.40 9.01 26.70
CA LEU A 171 16.85 9.22 26.83
C LEU A 171 17.20 10.69 26.98
N ASP A 172 16.54 11.59 26.25
CA ASP A 172 16.78 13.03 26.33
C ASP A 172 16.41 13.61 27.71
N ILE A 173 15.29 13.16 28.27
CA ILE A 173 14.88 13.49 29.65
C ILE A 173 15.94 12.99 30.62
N GLU A 174 16.33 11.72 30.54
CA GLU A 174 17.29 11.09 31.45
C GLU A 174 18.66 11.80 31.40
N ILE A 175 19.17 12.06 30.19
CA ILE A 175 20.44 12.77 30.00
C ILE A 175 20.35 14.18 30.60
N THR A 176 19.25 14.90 30.37
CA THR A 176 19.06 16.26 30.92
C THR A 176 18.97 16.24 32.45
N THR A 177 18.26 15.28 33.03
CA THR A 177 18.15 15.16 34.50
C THR A 177 19.48 14.78 35.14
N SER A 178 20.19 13.78 34.59
CA SER A 178 21.48 13.35 35.15
C SER A 178 22.56 14.42 35.01
N THR A 179 22.53 15.21 33.93
CA THR A 179 23.46 16.33 33.77
C THR A 179 23.12 17.49 34.70
N ALA A 180 21.83 17.81 34.90
CA ALA A 180 21.40 18.86 35.82
C ALA A 180 21.88 18.59 37.26
N GLU A 181 21.77 17.34 37.76
CA GLU A 181 22.20 16.96 39.11
C GLU A 181 23.70 17.19 39.39
N MET A 182 24.53 17.28 38.34
CA MET A 182 25.97 17.48 38.46
C MET A 182 26.39 18.95 38.65
N TYR A 183 25.48 19.90 38.40
CA TYR A 183 25.80 21.32 38.33
C TYR A 183 24.92 22.17 39.27
N ASP A 184 25.48 23.26 39.78
CA ASP A 184 24.75 24.27 40.56
C ASP A 184 23.65 24.96 39.74
N GLU A 185 22.63 25.48 40.41
CA GLU A 185 21.44 26.11 39.80
C GLU A 185 21.77 27.23 38.81
N ILE A 186 22.82 28.02 39.07
CA ILE A 186 23.28 29.09 38.17
C ILE A 186 23.80 28.50 36.86
N THR A 187 24.57 27.42 36.93
CA THR A 187 25.13 26.73 35.78
C THR A 187 24.06 25.97 35.01
N GLN A 188 23.09 25.37 35.70
CA GLN A 188 21.93 24.74 35.08
C GLN A 188 21.14 25.73 34.21
N ARG A 189 20.88 26.95 34.73
CA ARG A 189 20.20 28.00 33.97
C ARG A 189 21.02 28.50 32.79
N ALA A 190 22.34 28.62 32.96
CA ALA A 190 23.24 29.04 31.89
C ALA A 190 23.33 28.01 30.74
N LEU A 191 23.27 26.72 31.06
CA LEU A 191 23.32 25.61 30.10
C LEU A 191 21.93 25.19 29.56
N GLY A 192 20.84 25.77 30.09
CA GLY A 192 19.49 25.40 29.69
C GLY A 192 19.07 23.99 30.14
N LEU A 193 19.67 23.45 31.20
CA LEU A 193 19.36 22.12 31.76
C LEU A 193 18.06 22.11 32.58
N PHE A 194 17.04 22.81 32.09
CA PHE A 194 15.72 22.86 32.71
C PHE A 194 14.73 22.13 31.83
N LEU A 195 14.06 21.13 32.40
CA LEU A 195 12.95 20.46 31.74
C LEU A 195 11.72 21.38 31.79
N PRO A 196 11.16 21.83 30.64
CA PRO A 196 9.92 22.58 30.66
C PRO A 196 8.77 21.73 31.21
N ASP A 197 7.81 22.35 31.89
CA ASP A 197 6.60 21.66 32.37
C ASP A 197 5.78 21.02 31.23
N THR A 198 5.99 21.47 29.99
CA THR A 198 5.25 21.07 28.78
C THR A 198 5.89 19.92 27.98
N ILE A 199 6.95 19.27 28.48
CA ILE A 199 7.61 18.18 27.73
C ILE A 199 6.63 17.05 27.43
N ALA A 200 5.87 16.63 28.44
CA ALA A 200 4.90 15.55 28.30
C ALA A 200 3.85 15.88 27.23
N ASP A 201 3.41 17.14 27.17
CA ASP A 201 2.44 17.62 26.19
C ASP A 201 3.02 17.58 24.77
N THR A 202 4.25 18.06 24.58
CA THR A 202 4.93 18.03 23.28
C THR A 202 5.20 16.61 22.80
N LEU A 203 5.69 15.72 23.68
CA LEU A 203 5.92 14.31 23.38
C LEU A 203 4.62 13.61 23.02
N LEU A 204 3.56 13.81 23.81
CA LEU A 204 2.25 13.23 23.56
C LEU A 204 1.69 13.69 22.22
N LEU A 205 1.77 15.00 21.92
CA LEU A 205 1.31 15.55 20.65
C LEU A 205 2.07 14.94 19.46
N ARG A 206 3.41 14.88 19.53
CA ARG A 206 4.25 14.32 18.48
C ARG A 206 4.00 12.82 18.27
N VAL A 207 3.78 12.06 19.35
CA VAL A 207 3.37 10.64 19.28
C VAL A 207 1.99 10.47 18.66
N VAL A 208 1.03 11.33 19.01
CA VAL A 208 -0.32 11.33 18.41
C VAL A 208 -0.23 11.62 16.91
N ILE A 209 0.59 12.58 16.49
CA ILE A 209 0.82 12.89 15.07
C ILE A 209 1.41 11.69 14.33
N LEU A 210 2.46 11.05 14.87
CA LEU A 210 3.06 9.86 14.26
C LEU A 210 2.06 8.71 14.16
N SER A 211 1.30 8.48 15.22
CA SER A 211 0.30 7.42 15.30
C SER A 211 -0.84 7.66 14.32
N LEU A 212 -1.38 8.88 14.26
CA LEU A 212 -2.44 9.26 13.32
C LEU A 212 -1.97 9.13 11.88
N THR A 213 -0.74 9.54 11.59
CA THR A 213 -0.12 9.39 10.26
C THR A 213 0.02 7.91 9.89
N ALA A 214 0.47 7.07 10.82
CA ALA A 214 0.61 5.64 10.62
C ALA A 214 -0.75 4.96 10.36
N VAL A 215 -1.77 5.32 11.14
CA VAL A 215 -3.15 4.83 10.96
C VAL A 215 -3.73 5.31 9.63
N CYS A 216 -3.54 6.58 9.27
CA CYS A 216 -4.01 7.13 8.00
C CYS A 216 -3.37 6.38 6.81
N GLY A 217 -2.06 6.15 6.85
CA GLY A 217 -1.36 5.36 5.83
C GLY A 217 -1.87 3.92 5.73
N LEU A 218 -2.20 3.29 6.86
CA LEU A 218 -2.80 1.96 6.91
C LEU A 218 -4.19 1.94 6.25
N LEU A 219 -5.05 2.90 6.61
CA LEU A 219 -6.40 3.03 6.09
C LEU A 219 -6.39 3.30 4.59
N LEU A 220 -5.53 4.22 4.12
CA LEU A 220 -5.39 4.52 2.70
C LEU A 220 -4.98 3.27 1.90
N LYS A 221 -3.99 2.49 2.37
CA LYS A 221 -3.63 1.23 1.71
C LYS A 221 -4.81 0.25 1.66
N ALA A 222 -5.51 0.09 2.77
CA ALA A 222 -6.64 -0.82 2.87
C ALA A 222 -7.75 -0.43 1.87
N LEU A 223 -8.06 0.86 1.77
CA LEU A 223 -9.05 1.40 0.83
C LEU A 223 -8.63 1.23 -0.62
N VAL A 224 -7.36 1.52 -0.94
CA VAL A 224 -6.82 1.38 -2.30
C VAL A 224 -6.86 -0.08 -2.74
N GLU A 225 -6.44 -1.02 -1.88
CA GLU A 225 -6.49 -2.44 -2.25
C GLU A 225 -7.93 -2.95 -2.38
N LYS A 226 -8.84 -2.48 -1.51
CA LYS A 226 -10.26 -2.81 -1.63
C LYS A 226 -10.86 -2.29 -2.94
N GLN A 227 -10.62 -1.03 -3.30
CA GLN A 227 -11.08 -0.48 -4.58
C GLN A 227 -10.52 -1.29 -5.75
N ARG A 228 -9.24 -1.66 -5.68
CA ARG A 228 -8.61 -2.45 -6.73
C ARG A 228 -9.32 -3.78 -6.94
N ILE A 229 -9.58 -4.54 -5.88
CA ILE A 229 -10.26 -5.85 -5.98
C ILE A 229 -11.63 -5.68 -6.64
N THR A 230 -12.41 -4.68 -6.20
CA THR A 230 -13.73 -4.42 -6.80
C THR A 230 -13.64 -4.06 -8.30
N THR A 231 -12.58 -3.37 -8.71
CA THR A 231 -12.37 -3.05 -10.14
C THR A 231 -11.94 -4.26 -10.96
N GLU A 232 -11.15 -5.17 -10.40
CA GLU A 232 -10.74 -6.41 -11.07
C GLU A 232 -11.95 -7.34 -11.25
N GLU A 233 -12.76 -7.52 -10.20
CA GLU A 233 -14.01 -8.29 -10.26
C GLU A 233 -14.99 -7.70 -11.30
N ALA A 234 -15.19 -6.38 -11.30
CA ALA A 234 -16.07 -5.72 -12.27
C ALA A 234 -15.62 -5.94 -13.73
N ARG A 235 -14.30 -5.97 -13.97
CA ARG A 235 -13.74 -6.27 -15.30
C ARG A 235 -13.99 -7.72 -15.70
N GLU A 236 -13.82 -8.67 -14.80
CA GLU A 236 -14.12 -10.07 -15.07
C GLU A 236 -15.61 -10.30 -15.36
N PHE A 237 -16.50 -9.67 -14.57
CA PHE A 237 -17.94 -9.74 -14.83
C PHE A 237 -18.33 -9.13 -16.17
N ALA A 238 -17.74 -7.98 -16.54
CA ALA A 238 -17.98 -7.35 -17.83
C ALA A 238 -17.50 -8.25 -18.99
N ALA A 239 -16.35 -8.90 -18.86
CA ALA A 239 -15.84 -9.84 -19.86
C ALA A 239 -16.78 -11.05 -20.04
N ARG A 240 -17.22 -11.68 -18.94
CA ARG A 240 -18.18 -12.80 -18.98
C ARG A 240 -19.54 -12.40 -19.56
N GLN A 241 -20.04 -11.21 -19.22
CA GLN A 241 -21.29 -10.71 -19.80
C GLN A 241 -21.18 -10.44 -21.31
N ALA A 242 -20.05 -9.92 -21.78
CA ALA A 242 -19.81 -9.71 -23.20
C ALA A 242 -19.82 -11.03 -23.98
N GLU A 243 -19.23 -12.09 -23.42
CA GLU A 243 -19.28 -13.44 -23.98
C GLU A 243 -20.71 -14.00 -24.02
N LEU A 244 -21.45 -13.91 -22.91
CA LEU A 244 -22.85 -14.36 -22.83
C LEU A 244 -23.76 -13.60 -23.79
N LYS A 245 -23.58 -12.28 -23.94
CA LYS A 245 -24.36 -11.47 -24.89
C LYS A 245 -24.09 -11.89 -26.34
N THR A 246 -22.84 -12.23 -26.65
CA THR A 246 -22.45 -12.75 -27.97
C THR A 246 -23.09 -14.11 -28.22
N ALA A 247 -23.02 -15.02 -27.26
CA ALA A 247 -23.67 -16.34 -27.33
C ALA A 247 -25.20 -16.24 -27.46
N SER A 248 -25.85 -15.38 -26.66
CA SER A 248 -27.29 -15.11 -26.73
C SER A 248 -27.71 -14.57 -28.10
N THR A 249 -26.93 -13.64 -28.67
CA THR A 249 -27.19 -13.10 -30.00
C THR A 249 -27.08 -14.18 -31.08
N ILE A 250 -26.08 -15.05 -30.99
CA ILE A 250 -25.92 -16.19 -31.91
C ILE A 250 -27.09 -17.16 -31.76
N GLY A 251 -27.49 -17.50 -30.54
CA GLY A 251 -28.66 -18.33 -30.26
C GLY A 251 -29.96 -17.75 -30.83
N GLY A 252 -30.18 -16.44 -30.65
CA GLY A 252 -31.32 -15.74 -31.25
C GLY A 252 -31.33 -15.79 -32.78
N LYS A 253 -30.16 -15.66 -33.42
CA LYS A 253 -30.01 -15.82 -34.87
C LYS A 253 -30.29 -17.26 -35.32
N ILE A 254 -29.84 -18.26 -34.58
CA ILE A 254 -30.12 -19.68 -34.88
C ILE A 254 -31.61 -19.97 -34.75
N ALA A 255 -32.25 -19.55 -33.64
CA ALA A 255 -33.68 -19.73 -33.43
C ALA A 255 -34.51 -19.08 -34.55
N HIS A 256 -34.12 -17.86 -34.96
CA HIS A 256 -34.75 -17.19 -36.09
C HIS A 256 -34.56 -17.98 -37.40
N ARG A 257 -33.37 -18.53 -37.66
CA ARG A 257 -33.11 -19.35 -38.86
C ARG A 257 -33.86 -20.68 -38.86
N ILE A 258 -34.13 -21.29 -37.71
CA ILE A 258 -34.92 -22.54 -37.61
C ILE A 258 -36.42 -22.28 -37.80
N LYS A 259 -36.93 -21.13 -37.33
CA LYS A 259 -38.35 -20.76 -37.46
C LYS A 259 -38.80 -20.70 -38.93
N ASN A 260 -37.95 -20.21 -39.82
CA ASN A 260 -38.27 -20.05 -41.24
C ASN A 260 -38.58 -21.38 -41.97
N PRO A 261 -37.68 -22.38 -42.01
CA PRO A 261 -37.98 -23.65 -42.65
C PRO A 261 -39.09 -24.41 -41.94
N LEU A 262 -39.20 -24.32 -40.61
CA LEU A 262 -40.28 -24.98 -39.87
C LEU A 262 -41.65 -24.41 -40.26
N ALA A 263 -41.75 -23.08 -40.42
CA ALA A 263 -42.96 -22.44 -40.93
C ALA A 263 -43.30 -22.88 -42.37
N THR A 264 -42.29 -23.03 -43.23
CA THR A 264 -42.50 -23.55 -44.59
C THR A 264 -42.99 -25.00 -44.57
N ILE A 265 -42.38 -25.87 -43.77
CA ILE A 265 -42.80 -27.27 -43.63
C ILE A 265 -44.25 -27.34 -43.11
N ASN A 266 -44.58 -26.54 -42.09
CA ASN A 266 -45.92 -26.51 -41.53
C ASN A 266 -46.96 -26.01 -42.56
N ASN A 267 -46.63 -24.96 -43.33
CA ASN A 267 -47.48 -24.48 -44.42
C ASN A 267 -47.66 -25.53 -45.52
N CYS A 268 -46.59 -26.22 -45.91
CA CYS A 268 -46.65 -27.29 -46.91
C CYS A 268 -47.52 -28.46 -46.43
N ALA A 269 -47.36 -28.90 -45.18
CA ALA A 269 -48.16 -29.96 -44.58
C ALA A 269 -49.65 -29.61 -44.56
N PHE A 270 -49.99 -28.38 -44.15
CA PHE A 270 -51.37 -27.88 -44.15
C PHE A 270 -51.99 -27.86 -45.56
N ILE A 271 -51.24 -27.42 -46.57
CA ILE A 271 -51.72 -27.42 -47.98
C ILE A 271 -51.95 -28.86 -48.46
N LEU A 272 -51.05 -29.80 -48.13
CA LEU A 272 -51.17 -31.22 -48.49
C LEU A 272 -52.40 -31.86 -47.86
N GLU A 273 -52.59 -31.67 -46.55
CA GLU A 273 -53.75 -32.16 -45.81
C GLU A 273 -55.06 -31.61 -46.40
N ARG A 274 -55.12 -30.31 -46.68
CA ARG A 274 -56.29 -29.68 -47.31
C ARG A 274 -56.57 -30.27 -48.69
N LYS A 275 -55.55 -30.49 -49.53
CA LYS A 275 -55.73 -31.11 -50.86
C LYS A 275 -56.16 -32.57 -50.79
N LEU A 276 -55.72 -33.32 -49.77
CA LEU A 276 -56.08 -34.73 -49.56
C LEU A 276 -57.45 -34.91 -48.89
N TYR A 277 -57.93 -33.94 -48.12
CA TYR A 277 -59.27 -33.97 -47.51
C TYR A 277 -60.38 -33.33 -48.39
N GLN A 278 -60.02 -32.49 -49.37
CA GLN A 278 -60.96 -31.93 -50.36
C GLN A 278 -61.19 -32.68 -51.69
N PRO A 279 -60.68 -33.90 -51.98
CA PRO A 279 -60.98 -34.57 -53.25
C PRO A 279 -62.44 -35.07 -53.32
N LYS A 280 -63.19 -35.08 -52.20
CA LYS A 280 -64.60 -35.51 -52.16
C LYS A 280 -65.63 -34.45 -52.55
N ARG A 281 -65.27 -33.17 -52.74
CA ARG A 281 -66.24 -32.13 -53.18
C ARG A 281 -66.10 -31.68 -54.64
N ALA A 282 -64.94 -31.89 -55.28
CA ALA A 282 -64.73 -31.52 -56.68
C ALA A 282 -65.22 -32.60 -57.68
N LEU A 283 -65.29 -33.87 -57.26
CA LEU A 283 -65.74 -34.98 -58.11
C LEU A 283 -67.28 -35.13 -58.19
N THR A 284 -68.05 -34.33 -57.46
CA THR A 284 -69.52 -34.35 -57.55
C THR A 284 -70.07 -33.34 -58.57
N LEU A 285 -69.24 -32.47 -59.15
CA LEU A 285 -69.69 -31.42 -60.10
C LEU A 285 -69.43 -31.73 -61.58
N CYS A 286 -68.50 -32.63 -61.92
CA CYS A 286 -68.20 -32.96 -63.32
C CYS A 286 -69.01 -34.12 -63.93
N THR A 287 -69.93 -34.75 -63.19
CA THR A 287 -70.81 -35.80 -63.72
C THR A 287 -72.22 -35.32 -64.08
N SER A 288 -72.50 -34.01 -64.05
CA SER A 288 -73.85 -33.46 -64.30
C SER A 288 -74.05 -32.74 -65.65
N HIS A 289 -73.07 -32.78 -66.58
CA HIS A 289 -73.20 -32.12 -67.88
C HIS A 289 -73.08 -33.09 -69.07
N SER A 290 -73.89 -34.15 -69.05
CA SER A 290 -74.19 -34.96 -70.25
C SER A 290 -75.63 -35.50 -70.23
N ARG A 291 -76.62 -34.61 -70.27
CA ARG A 291 -77.99 -34.90 -70.77
C ARG A 291 -78.80 -33.60 -70.80
N GLY A 292 -79.16 -33.11 -71.99
CA GLY A 292 -80.05 -31.96 -72.12
C GLY A 292 -80.17 -31.33 -73.50
N SER A 293 -80.94 -32.00 -74.37
CA SER A 293 -81.89 -31.41 -75.35
C SER A 293 -81.43 -30.56 -76.55
N ARG A 294 -81.51 -31.20 -77.73
CA ARG A 294 -82.27 -30.86 -78.96
C ARG A 294 -81.44 -30.99 -80.22
#